data_AF-A0A137Q5J7-F1
#
_entry.id   AF-A0A137Q5J7-F1
#
_cell.length_a   1.000
_cell.length_b   1.000
_cell.length_c   1.000
_cell.angle_alpha   90.00
_cell.angle_beta   90.00
_cell.angle_gamma   90.00
#
_symmetry.space_group_name_H-M   'P 1'
#
loop_
_entity.id
_entity.type
_entity.pdbx_description
1 polymer ?
#
loop_
_entity_poly.entity_id
_entity_poly.type
_entity_poly.pdbx_seq_one_letter_code
_entity_poly.pdbx_strand_id
1 'polypeptide(L)' 'MHPQLSDKRIVCKEFIQALEVCHSSAWRKFTGGCNRQKDELNHCLRTERLARSAHNRETAKERRAKAEQALKDFRSL' A
#
# COMPACT_ATOMS: atom_id res chain seq x y z
N MET A 1 -16.18 -3.11 0.35
CA MET A 1 -15.63 -3.44 1.69
C MET A 1 -14.35 -4.19 1.44
N HIS A 2 -13.20 -3.61 1.82
CA HIS A 2 -11.86 -4.10 1.50
C HIS A 2 -11.39 -5.07 2.60
N PRO A 3 -11.47 -6.40 2.42
CA PRO A 3 -11.27 -7.36 3.50
C PRO A 3 -9.78 -7.47 3.91
N GLN A 4 -8.87 -7.16 2.99
CA GLN A 4 -7.43 -7.37 3.13
C GLN A 4 -6.65 -6.08 3.48
N LEU A 5 -7.07 -5.37 4.54
CA LEU A 5 -6.45 -4.09 4.96
C LEU A 5 -5.72 -4.14 6.31
N SER A 6 -5.36 -5.29 6.87
CA SER A 6 -4.71 -5.39 8.21
C SER A 6 -3.64 -4.31 8.47
N ASP A 7 -2.54 -4.29 7.72
CA ASP A 7 -1.44 -3.32 7.94
C ASP A 7 -1.75 -1.94 7.32
N LYS A 8 -2.57 -1.94 6.26
CA LYS A 8 -3.00 -0.74 5.53
C LYS A 8 -4.00 0.11 6.32
N ARG A 9 -4.66 -0.48 7.31
CA ARG A 9 -5.59 0.19 8.24
C ARG A 9 -4.91 1.23 9.10
N ILE A 10 -3.60 1.12 9.34
CA ILE A 10 -2.87 2.07 10.19
C ILE A 10 -2.55 3.35 9.41
N VAL A 11 -1.97 3.23 8.22
CA VAL A 11 -1.52 4.40 7.41
C VAL A 11 -2.69 5.18 6.84
N CYS A 12 -3.72 4.50 6.32
CA CYS A 12 -4.88 5.14 5.70
C CYS A 12 -6.12 5.13 6.62
N LYS A 13 -5.92 5.07 7.94
CA LYS A 13 -6.99 4.86 8.94
C LYS A 13 -8.13 5.86 8.78
N GLU A 14 -7.80 7.15 8.69
CA GLU A 14 -8.79 8.23 8.65
C GLU A 14 -9.65 8.17 7.39
N PHE A 15 -9.03 7.86 6.23
CA PHE A 15 -9.76 7.69 4.97
C PHE A 15 -10.66 6.44 4.97
N ILE A 16 -10.20 5.36 5.62
CA ILE A 16 -11.01 4.14 5.81
C ILE A 16 -12.21 4.46 6.69
N GLN A 17 -12.00 5.15 7.81
CA GLN A 17 -13.07 5.56 8.72
C GLN A 17 -14.07 6.50 8.03
N ALA A 18 -13.60 7.47 7.23
CA ALA A 18 -14.46 8.36 6.47
C ALA A 18 -15.36 7.60 5.47
N LEU A 19 -14.79 6.59 4.80
CA LEU A 19 -15.56 5.75 3.88
C LEU A 19 -16.53 4.81 4.62
N GLU A 20 -16.12 4.24 5.75
CA GLU A 20 -16.98 3.41 6.62
C GLU A 20 -18.17 4.23 7.16
N VAL A 21 -17.93 5.45 7.62
CA VAL A 21 -18.98 6.39 8.05
C VAL A 21 -19.92 6.71 6.89
N CYS A 22 -19.41 6.95 5.68
CA CYS A 22 -20.29 7.19 4.52
C CYS A 22 -21.14 5.96 4.17
N HIS A 23 -20.53 4.77 4.23
CA HIS A 23 -21.21 3.50 3.97
C HIS A 23 -22.18 3.07 5.07
N SER A 24 -22.21 3.72 6.24
CA SER A 24 -23.25 3.50 7.25
C SER A 24 -24.66 3.75 6.68
N SER A 25 -24.78 4.62 5.67
CA SER A 25 -26.00 4.80 4.89
C SER A 25 -25.99 3.86 3.67
N ALA A 26 -26.87 2.85 3.70
CA ALA A 26 -27.01 1.90 2.60
C ALA A 26 -27.32 2.59 1.27
N TRP A 27 -28.24 3.56 1.26
CA TRP A 27 -28.62 4.31 0.05
C TRP A 27 -27.44 5.07 -0.57
N ARG A 28 -26.66 5.83 0.23
CA ARG A 28 -25.50 6.58 -0.29
C ARG A 28 -24.43 5.66 -0.87
N LYS A 29 -24.25 4.48 -0.27
CA LYS A 29 -23.33 3.46 -0.79
C LYS A 29 -23.77 2.95 -2.17
N PHE A 30 -25.06 2.68 -2.36
CA PHE A 30 -25.58 2.14 -3.62
C PHE A 30 -25.66 3.20 -4.74
N THR A 31 -25.96 4.45 -4.40
CA THR A 31 -26.13 5.53 -5.39
C THR A 31 -24.82 6.24 -5.77
N GLY A 32 -23.68 5.84 -5.20
CA GLY A 32 -22.38 6.49 -5.46
C GLY A 32 -22.16 7.78 -4.67
N GLY A 33 -22.99 8.08 -3.67
CA GLY A 33 -22.83 9.25 -2.78
C GLY A 33 -21.56 9.25 -1.90
N CYS A 34 -20.77 8.18 -1.94
CA CYS A 34 -19.51 8.02 -1.21
C CYS A 34 -18.25 8.06 -2.11
N ASN A 35 -18.37 8.46 -3.38
CA ASN A 35 -17.27 8.43 -4.34
C ASN A 35 -16.09 9.31 -3.92
N ARG A 36 -16.33 10.49 -3.34
CA ARG A 36 -15.26 11.37 -2.87
C ARG A 36 -14.38 10.70 -1.81
N GLN A 37 -14.99 10.13 -0.77
CA GLN A 37 -14.27 9.43 0.30
C GLN A 37 -13.54 8.19 -0.23
N LYS A 38 -14.13 7.51 -1.22
CA LYS A 38 -13.50 6.39 -1.92
C LYS A 38 -12.26 6.85 -2.70
N ASP A 39 -12.32 7.98 -3.39
CA ASP A 39 -11.21 8.51 -4.17
C ASP A 39 -10.06 8.97 -3.28
N GLU A 40 -10.37 9.63 -2.15
CA GLU A 40 -9.39 9.98 -1.12
C GLU A 40 -8.69 8.73 -0.55
N LEU A 41 -9.46 7.69 -0.22
CA LEU A 41 -8.89 6.41 0.21
C LEU A 41 -8.00 5.78 -0.86
N ASN A 42 -8.44 5.78 -2.12
CA ASN A 42 -7.65 5.24 -3.23
C ASN A 42 -6.32 5.98 -3.40
N HIS A 43 -6.31 7.31 -3.25
CA HIS A 43 -5.10 8.12 -3.30
C HIS A 43 -4.12 7.74 -2.19
N CYS A 44 -4.60 7.59 -0.96
CA CYS A 44 -3.77 7.15 0.17
C CYS A 44 -3.16 5.76 -0.09
N LEU A 45 -3.98 4.78 -0.48
CA LEU A 45 -3.53 3.40 -0.74
C LEU A 45 -2.54 3.33 -1.91
N ARG A 46 -2.71 4.18 -2.93
CA ARG A 46 -1.76 4.29 -4.04
C ARG A 46 -0.41 4.82 -3.55
N THR A 47 -0.43 5.85 -2.72
CA THR A 47 0.79 6.45 -2.16
C THR A 47 1.57 5.45 -1.30
N GLU A 48 0.87 4.74 -0.40
CA GLU A 48 1.46 3.69 0.44
C GLU A 48 2.05 2.54 -0.41
N ARG A 49 1.33 2.11 -1.45
CA ARG A 49 1.84 1.11 -2.40
C ARG A 49 3.14 1.58 -3.07
N LEU A 50 3.20 2.83 -3.53
CA LEU A 50 4.38 3.37 -4.21
C LEU A 50 5.58 3.44 -3.26
N ALA A 51 5.39 3.93 -2.03
CA ALA A 51 6.44 3.98 -1.02
C ALA A 51 7.01 2.59 -0.71
N ARG A 52 6.13 1.60 -0.48
CA ARG A 52 6.55 0.21 -0.25
C ARG A 52 7.28 -0.38 -1.45
N SER A 53 6.78 -0.12 -2.66
CA SER A 53 7.45 -0.58 -3.89
C SER A 53 8.82 0.06 -4.07
N ALA A 54 9.00 1.33 -3.71
CA ALA A 54 10.31 2.00 -3.75
C ALA A 54 11.28 1.39 -2.74
N HIS A 55 10.85 1.21 -1.48
CA HIS A 55 11.64 0.55 -0.45
C HIS A 55 12.08 -0.87 -0.87
N ASN A 56 11.15 -1.68 -1.37
CA ASN A 56 11.46 -3.03 -1.82
C ASN A 56 12.45 -3.06 -2.98
N ARG A 57 12.39 -2.08 -3.90
CA ARG A 57 13.37 -1.96 -4.98
C ARG A 57 14.76 -1.67 -4.42
N GLU A 58 14.87 -0.79 -3.43
CA GLU A 58 16.16 -0.44 -2.85
C GLU A 58 16.77 -1.63 -2.09
N THR A 59 15.98 -2.27 -1.22
CA THR A 59 16.42 -3.50 -0.53
C THR A 59 16.80 -4.60 -1.53
N ALA A 60 16.12 -4.72 -2.67
CA ALA A 60 16.47 -5.69 -3.70
C ALA A 60 17.82 -5.37 -4.36
N LYS A 61 18.12 -4.10 -4.63
CA LYS A 61 19.44 -3.68 -5.13
C LYS A 61 20.55 -4.00 -4.13
N GLU A 62 20.36 -3.67 -2.85
CA GLU A 62 21.32 -3.98 -1.80
C GLU A 62 21.61 -5.48 -1.70
N ARG A 63 20.55 -6.31 -1.70
CA ARG A 63 20.68 -7.78 -1.70
C ARG A 63 21.41 -8.29 -2.94
N ARG A 64 21.10 -7.72 -4.11
CA ARG A 64 21.78 -8.07 -5.36
C ARG A 64 23.26 -7.72 -5.31
N ALA A 65 23.63 -6.52 -4.85
CA ALA A 65 25.02 -6.11 -4.73
C ALA A 65 25.81 -7.04 -3.77
N LYS A 66 25.22 -7.41 -2.63
CA LYS A 66 25.81 -8.38 -1.69
C LYS A 66 26.00 -9.76 -2.32
N ALA A 67 25.00 -10.25 -3.05
CA ALA A 67 25.08 -11.54 -3.73
C ALA A 67 26.14 -11.53 -4.85
N GLU A 68 26.21 -10.45 -5.63
CA GLU A 68 27.24 -10.28 -6.67
C GLU A 68 28.64 -10.21 -6.08
N GLN A 69 28.83 -9.52 -4.95
CA GLN A 69 30.12 -9.49 -4.26
C GLN A 69 30.51 -10.87 -3.74
N ALA A 70 29.61 -11.56 -3.02
CA ALA A 70 29.87 -12.90 -2.49
C ALA A 70 30.21 -13.90 -3.61
N LEU A 71 29.56 -13.79 -4.77
CA LEU A 71 29.86 -14.62 -5.94
C LEU A 71 31.25 -14.31 -6.53
N LYS A 72 31.66 -13.05 -6.58
CA LYS A 72 33.01 -12.67 -7.01
C LYS A 72 34.07 -13.23 -6.07
N ASP A 73 33.86 -13.07 -4.76
CA ASP A 73 34.78 -13.56 -3.74
C ASP A 73 34.93 -15.09 -3.85
N PHE A 74 33.81 -15.82 -3.98
CA PHE A 74 33.83 -17.27 -4.18
C PHE A 74 34.58 -17.71 -5.44
N ARG A 75 34.46 -16.97 -6.55
CA ARG A 75 35.15 -17.27 -7.81
C ARG A 75 36.65 -16.92 -7.80
N SER A 76 37.08 -16.11 -6.83
CA SER A 76 38.48 -15.70 -6.68
C SER A 76 39.31 -16.58 -5.75
N LEU A 77 38.67 -17.53 -5.07
CA LEU A 77 39.28 -18.62 -4.31
C LEU A 77 39.63 -19.80 -5.23
#